data_AF-A0A9D5KHH2-F1
#
_entry.id   AF-A0A9D5KHH2-F1
#
_cell.length_a   1.000
_cell.length_b   1.000
_cell.length_c   1.000
_cell.angle_alpha   90.00
_cell.angle_beta   90.00
_cell.angle_gamma   90.00
#
_symmetry.space_group_name_H-M   'P 1'
#
loop_
_entity.id
_entity.type
_entity.pdbx_description
1 polymer ?
#
loop_
_entity_poly.entity_id
_entity_poly.type
_entity_poly.pdbx_seq_one_letter_code
_entity_poly.pdbx_strand_id
1 'polypeptide(L)'
;MTTHTRRLCWWISLLLLQTMAARAADTSSVDTAAQEPGVAAPAAMPYDTLAGDLPNVVVASDQPYLVAGDIYVPTGKSVTIEPGAVLLFVNFTGLQIQGRLVAKGTGDNPVVFTSENDTEYNRHESPDPAPYDWNGVYIHKDAIGTEMEHCIVQYSVDGLVSETRFVRLAPCVFRHNGRANLTIEGVEHDVGEGPYEYSLSVKDAKLDGVPLSVLSDPLAPRRNILRYSGLALAVGGAALGVVFASNFNAASDKLDRLSSTEPSNLAANTSDDWEDARDERRRQALSMVAGWSVMAVGGIGLSISFTF
;
A
#
# COMPACT_ATOMS: atom_id res chain seq x y z
N MET A 1 -68.45 64.17 85.50
CA MET A 1 -68.84 65.54 85.05
C MET A 1 -68.17 65.84 83.72
N THR A 2 -68.67 66.83 82.97
CA THR A 2 -68.10 67.41 81.70
C THR A 2 -67.72 66.39 80.61
N THR A 3 -68.44 66.19 79.50
CA THR A 3 -68.74 67.13 78.37
C THR A 3 -67.48 67.82 77.80
N HIS A 4 -67.28 67.95 76.48
CA HIS A 4 -68.30 68.34 75.48
C HIS A 4 -67.96 67.97 74.01
N THR A 5 -69.02 67.74 73.20
CA THR A 5 -69.13 67.84 71.71
C THR A 5 -68.33 66.98 70.70
N ARG A 6 -69.09 66.48 69.71
CA ARG A 6 -68.69 66.09 68.32
C ARG A 6 -69.20 67.16 67.31
N ARG A 7 -69.02 66.88 65.99
CA ARG A 7 -69.45 67.62 64.75
C ARG A 7 -68.36 68.58 64.25
N LEU A 8 -68.13 68.81 62.95
CA LEU A 8 -68.82 68.50 61.67
C LEU A 8 -68.05 67.43 60.83
N CYS A 9 -68.49 66.76 59.74
CA CYS A 9 -69.75 66.65 58.95
C CYS A 9 -70.19 67.89 58.13
N TRP A 10 -70.07 67.99 56.80
CA TRP A 10 -70.08 66.99 55.70
C TRP A 10 -69.24 67.44 54.49
N TRP A 11 -68.97 66.53 53.52
CA TRP A 11 -69.37 66.64 52.10
C TRP A 11 -69.40 65.21 51.48
N ILE A 12 -70.10 65.00 50.36
CA ILE A 12 -70.53 63.67 49.88
C ILE A 12 -69.89 63.32 48.52
N SER A 13 -69.73 62.00 48.27
CA SER A 13 -69.45 61.27 47.01
C SER A 13 -68.04 60.65 46.99
N LEU A 14 -67.84 59.40 46.56
CA LEU A 14 -68.72 58.50 45.78
C LEU A 14 -68.80 57.09 46.42
N LEU A 15 -69.86 56.32 46.12
CA LEU A 15 -70.03 54.92 46.54
C LEU A 15 -68.95 54.01 45.90
N LEU A 16 -68.34 53.04 46.60
CA LEU A 16 -68.88 51.75 47.10
C LEU A 16 -69.23 50.72 46.01
N LEU A 17 -68.41 49.65 45.98
CA LEU A 17 -68.66 48.24 45.63
C LEU A 17 -69.69 47.84 44.54
N GLN A 18 -69.15 47.11 43.55
CA GLN A 18 -69.67 45.82 43.01
C GLN A 18 -71.17 45.66 42.66
N THR A 19 -71.46 45.54 41.35
CA THR A 19 -72.27 44.41 40.82
C THR A 19 -71.97 44.11 39.34
N MET A 20 -71.52 42.88 39.08
CA MET A 20 -71.84 41.96 37.96
C MET A 20 -71.85 42.38 36.47
N ALA A 21 -71.49 41.36 35.66
CA ALA A 21 -71.95 41.08 34.28
C ALA A 21 -71.33 41.78 33.06
N ALA A 22 -70.33 41.09 32.49
CA ALA A 22 -70.25 40.73 31.07
C ALA A 22 -70.19 41.83 29.98
N ARG A 23 -68.97 42.15 29.54
CA ARG A 23 -68.65 42.37 28.13
C ARG A 23 -67.30 41.72 27.80
N ALA A 24 -67.22 40.95 26.72
CA ALA A 24 -65.99 40.27 26.32
C ALA A 24 -65.18 41.10 25.31
N ALA A 25 -63.91 41.33 25.64
CA ALA A 25 -62.80 41.79 24.79
C ALA A 25 -61.53 41.68 25.68
N ASP A 26 -60.93 40.51 25.80
CA ASP A 26 -59.93 39.97 24.86
C ASP A 26 -58.54 40.60 25.09
N THR A 27 -57.90 40.14 26.17
CA THR A 27 -56.49 40.41 26.52
C THR A 27 -55.93 39.20 27.28
N SER A 28 -55.91 38.02 26.64
CA SER A 28 -55.09 36.92 27.15
C SER A 28 -53.61 37.26 26.95
N SER A 29 -52.99 37.88 27.95
CA SER A 29 -51.54 38.02 28.03
C SER A 29 -50.93 36.63 28.25
N VAL A 30 -50.78 35.90 27.16
CA VAL A 30 -49.87 34.75 27.11
C VAL A 30 -48.49 35.29 27.45
N ASP A 31 -47.86 34.74 28.49
CA ASP A 31 -46.42 34.90 28.69
C ASP A 31 -45.71 34.19 27.54
N THR A 32 -45.57 34.91 26.42
CA THR A 32 -44.65 34.57 25.35
C THR A 32 -43.25 34.75 25.92
N ALA A 33 -42.82 33.77 26.71
CA ALA A 33 -41.42 33.56 27.01
C ALA A 33 -40.67 33.63 25.68
N ALA A 34 -39.77 34.60 25.55
CA ALA A 34 -39.01 34.82 24.34
C ALA A 34 -38.05 33.64 24.17
N GLN A 35 -38.55 32.57 23.56
CA GLN A 35 -37.74 31.46 23.09
C GLN A 35 -36.81 32.07 22.05
N GLU A 36 -35.54 32.23 22.44
CA GLU A 36 -34.49 32.75 21.56
C GLU A 36 -34.57 31.97 20.24
N PRO A 37 -34.41 32.64 19.08
CA PRO A 37 -34.43 31.96 17.79
C PRO A 37 -33.28 30.97 17.80
N GLY A 38 -33.61 29.69 18.05
CA GLY A 38 -32.65 28.69 18.44
C GLY A 38 -31.55 28.65 17.39
N VAL A 39 -30.30 28.88 17.81
CA VAL A 39 -29.14 28.79 16.94
C VAL A 39 -29.23 27.45 16.25
N ALA A 40 -29.50 27.47 14.94
CA ALA A 40 -29.58 26.26 14.17
C ALA A 40 -28.23 25.57 14.33
N ALA A 41 -28.24 24.36 14.90
CA ALA A 41 -27.04 23.55 14.95
C ALA A 41 -26.46 23.54 13.53
N PRO A 42 -25.15 23.85 13.35
CA PRO A 42 -24.55 23.96 12.03
C PRO A 42 -24.89 22.70 11.25
N ALA A 43 -25.35 22.88 10.02
CA ALA A 43 -25.83 21.78 9.19
C ALA A 43 -24.80 20.65 9.22
N ALA A 44 -25.21 19.47 9.69
CA ALA A 44 -24.28 18.41 10.04
C ALA A 44 -23.36 18.13 8.83
N MET A 45 -22.05 18.28 9.06
CA MET A 45 -21.02 18.08 8.03
C MET A 45 -21.28 16.73 7.35
N PRO A 46 -21.30 16.64 6.00
CA PRO A 46 -21.72 15.42 5.29
C PRO A 46 -20.65 14.30 5.31
N TYR A 47 -19.66 14.41 6.21
CA TYR A 47 -18.56 13.48 6.37
C TYR A 47 -18.80 12.56 7.57
N ASP A 48 -18.50 11.28 7.42
CA ASP A 48 -18.25 10.44 8.59
C ASP A 48 -17.00 10.96 9.32
N THR A 49 -17.14 11.19 10.63
CA THR A 49 -16.09 11.82 11.44
C THR A 49 -15.25 10.76 12.17
N LEU A 50 -13.94 10.85 12.04
CA LEU A 50 -12.96 9.97 12.71
C LEU A 50 -12.22 10.74 13.82
N ALA A 51 -12.08 10.10 14.98
CA ALA A 51 -11.22 10.53 16.09
C ALA A 51 -10.98 9.32 17.02
N GLY A 52 -9.82 9.25 17.67
CA GLY A 52 -9.50 8.13 18.57
C GLY A 52 -9.09 6.84 17.84
N ASP A 53 -9.33 5.68 18.46
CA ASP A 53 -8.97 4.37 17.91
C ASP A 53 -9.72 4.06 16.59
N LEU A 54 -9.01 3.98 15.48
CA LEU A 54 -9.58 3.63 14.17
C LEU A 54 -10.24 2.25 14.18
N PRO A 55 -11.34 2.02 13.44
CA PRO A 55 -11.93 0.69 13.25
C PRO A 55 -10.96 -0.27 12.56
N ASN A 56 -11.19 -1.59 12.66
CA ASN A 56 -10.32 -2.59 12.01
C ASN A 56 -10.25 -2.44 10.48
N VAL A 57 -11.29 -1.86 9.86
CA VAL A 57 -11.33 -1.48 8.45
C VAL A 57 -11.95 -0.09 8.36
N VAL A 58 -11.28 0.83 7.65
CA VAL A 58 -11.85 2.07 7.14
C VAL A 58 -12.25 1.81 5.69
N VAL A 59 -13.56 1.78 5.45
CA VAL A 59 -14.17 1.42 4.16
C VAL A 59 -14.09 2.62 3.21
N ALA A 60 -13.89 2.39 1.91
CA ALA A 60 -13.91 3.47 0.93
C ALA A 60 -15.35 4.02 0.73
N SER A 61 -15.48 5.34 0.62
CA SER A 61 -16.77 6.05 0.57
C SER A 61 -16.77 7.13 -0.53
N ASP A 62 -17.95 7.44 -1.08
CA ASP A 62 -18.14 8.54 -2.04
C ASP A 62 -17.90 9.94 -1.42
N GLN A 63 -17.85 10.01 -0.08
CA GLN A 63 -17.50 11.20 0.70
C GLN A 63 -16.21 10.96 1.49
N PRO A 64 -15.35 11.98 1.65
CA PRO A 64 -14.16 11.86 2.48
C PRO A 64 -14.51 11.79 3.97
N TYR A 65 -13.61 11.21 4.76
CA TYR A 65 -13.69 11.18 6.23
C TYR A 65 -13.08 12.45 6.83
N LEU A 66 -13.78 13.08 7.77
CA LEU A 66 -13.24 14.22 8.52
C LEU A 66 -12.53 13.72 9.79
N VAL A 67 -11.23 13.92 9.87
CA VAL A 67 -10.42 13.58 11.05
C VAL A 67 -10.42 14.77 12.00
N ALA A 68 -11.44 14.84 12.86
CA ALA A 68 -11.71 15.95 13.78
C ALA A 68 -10.94 15.87 15.12
N GLY A 69 -10.06 14.87 15.26
CA GLY A 69 -9.15 14.68 16.39
C GLY A 69 -8.09 13.65 16.00
N ASP A 70 -6.99 13.57 16.76
CA ASP A 70 -5.95 12.54 16.53
C ASP A 70 -6.57 11.14 16.40
N ILE A 71 -6.11 10.39 15.39
CA ILE A 71 -6.54 9.03 15.12
C ILE A 71 -5.41 8.03 15.38
N TYR A 72 -5.75 6.93 16.05
CA TYR A 72 -4.79 5.96 16.55
C TYR A 72 -5.00 4.58 15.94
N VAL A 73 -3.91 3.93 15.57
CA VAL A 73 -3.86 2.47 15.37
C VAL A 73 -3.17 1.90 16.61
N PRO A 74 -3.89 1.50 17.67
CA PRO A 74 -3.28 1.07 18.94
C PRO A 74 -2.49 -0.24 18.82
N THR A 75 -1.53 -0.44 19.71
CA THR A 75 -0.64 -1.62 19.74
C THR A 75 -1.42 -2.94 19.71
N GLY A 76 -0.99 -3.88 18.87
CA GLY A 76 -1.63 -5.19 18.71
C GLY A 76 -2.89 -5.20 17.83
N LYS A 77 -3.43 -4.04 17.46
CA LYS A 77 -4.49 -3.92 16.45
C LYS A 77 -3.88 -3.95 15.04
N SER A 78 -4.63 -4.46 14.07
CA SER A 78 -4.36 -4.26 12.65
C SER A 78 -5.53 -3.46 12.06
N VAL A 79 -5.23 -2.36 11.38
CA VAL A 79 -6.21 -1.49 10.72
C VAL A 79 -5.93 -1.52 9.22
N THR A 80 -6.97 -1.74 8.42
CA THR A 80 -6.88 -1.66 6.95
C THR A 80 -7.62 -0.42 6.46
N ILE A 81 -7.02 0.33 5.54
CA ILE A 81 -7.67 1.44 4.83
C ILE A 81 -7.82 1.02 3.37
N GLU A 82 -9.06 1.02 2.88
CA GLU A 82 -9.41 0.55 1.54
C GLU A 82 -9.03 1.55 0.42
N PRO A 83 -8.79 1.08 -0.82
CA PRO A 83 -8.41 1.95 -1.95
C PRO A 83 -9.49 3.00 -2.25
N GLY A 84 -9.08 4.25 -2.48
CA GLY A 84 -9.99 5.38 -2.69
C GLY A 84 -10.47 6.06 -1.41
N ALA A 85 -10.10 5.57 -0.22
CA ALA A 85 -10.41 6.27 1.03
C ALA A 85 -9.61 7.58 1.14
N VAL A 86 -10.31 8.65 1.50
CA VAL A 86 -9.77 10.01 1.67
C VAL A 86 -9.97 10.44 3.12
N LEU A 87 -8.91 10.93 3.76
CA LEU A 87 -8.91 11.42 5.14
C LEU A 87 -8.51 12.90 5.14
N LEU A 88 -9.44 13.76 5.56
CA LEU A 88 -9.30 15.21 5.71
C LEU A 88 -8.98 15.56 7.16
N PHE A 89 -7.75 15.99 7.44
CA PHE A 89 -7.28 16.31 8.78
C PHE A 89 -7.54 17.77 9.14
N VAL A 90 -8.21 17.99 10.28
CA VAL A 90 -8.39 19.33 10.83
C VAL A 90 -7.13 19.81 11.55
N ASN A 91 -7.01 21.12 11.77
CA ASN A 91 -5.80 21.69 12.33
C ASN A 91 -5.42 21.10 13.72
N PHE A 92 -4.11 20.90 13.92
CA PHE A 92 -3.50 20.20 15.07
C PHE A 92 -3.82 18.69 15.22
N THR A 93 -4.36 18.01 14.21
CA THR A 93 -4.57 16.53 14.25
C THR A 93 -3.53 15.74 13.45
N GLY A 94 -3.32 14.48 13.79
CA GLY A 94 -2.47 13.55 13.03
C GLY A 94 -2.85 12.08 13.16
N LEU A 95 -2.09 11.22 12.48
CA LEU A 95 -2.28 9.76 12.48
C LEU A 95 -1.13 9.07 13.23
N GLN A 96 -1.47 8.45 14.37
CA GLN A 96 -0.52 7.84 15.31
C GLN A 96 -0.60 6.30 15.25
N ILE A 97 0.42 5.67 14.70
CA ILE A 97 0.41 4.23 14.38
C ILE A 97 1.32 3.48 15.37
N GLN A 98 0.70 2.70 16.27
CA GLN A 98 1.36 1.91 17.33
C GLN A 98 1.18 0.38 17.14
N GLY A 99 0.11 -0.01 16.46
CA GLY A 99 -0.13 -1.34 15.90
C GLY A 99 0.23 -1.37 14.41
N ARG A 100 -0.48 -2.19 13.62
CA ARG A 100 -0.19 -2.34 12.19
C ARG A 100 -1.20 -1.59 11.33
N LEU A 101 -0.75 -0.63 10.51
CA LEU A 101 -1.58 -0.05 9.45
C LEU A 101 -1.34 -0.77 8.11
N VAL A 102 -2.40 -0.97 7.33
CA VAL A 102 -2.38 -1.52 5.97
C VAL A 102 -3.24 -0.62 5.08
N ALA A 103 -2.67 0.45 4.54
CA ALA A 103 -3.34 1.35 3.60
C ALA A 103 -3.05 0.91 2.17
N LYS A 104 -4.09 0.54 1.41
CA LYS A 104 -3.93 -0.10 0.09
C LYS A 104 -4.71 0.61 -1.00
N GLY A 105 -4.13 1.71 -1.49
CA GLY A 105 -4.56 2.36 -2.71
C GLY A 105 -4.27 1.51 -3.96
N THR A 106 -4.68 2.05 -5.11
CA THR A 106 -4.32 1.56 -6.45
C THR A 106 -3.90 2.74 -7.32
N GLY A 107 -3.46 2.48 -8.55
CA GLY A 107 -3.13 3.55 -9.51
C GLY A 107 -4.31 4.46 -9.84
N ASP A 108 -5.53 3.91 -9.86
CA ASP A 108 -6.76 4.64 -10.18
C ASP A 108 -7.46 5.21 -8.92
N ASN A 109 -7.29 4.55 -7.77
CA ASN A 109 -7.92 4.90 -6.49
C ASN A 109 -6.87 4.91 -5.36
N PRO A 110 -6.04 5.97 -5.23
CA PRO A 110 -5.07 6.10 -4.15
C PRO A 110 -5.76 6.23 -2.78
N VAL A 111 -5.02 6.02 -1.69
CA VAL A 111 -5.45 6.44 -0.34
C VAL A 111 -4.86 7.80 -0.04
N VAL A 112 -5.67 8.77 0.37
CA VAL A 112 -5.23 10.17 0.48
C VAL A 112 -5.33 10.66 1.92
N PHE A 113 -4.23 11.20 2.43
CA PHE A 113 -4.13 11.86 3.74
C PHE A 113 -3.79 13.33 3.50
N THR A 114 -4.72 14.23 3.78
CA THR A 114 -4.61 15.65 3.39
C THR A 114 -5.33 16.59 4.36
N SER A 115 -5.12 17.89 4.21
CA SER A 115 -5.78 18.96 4.97
C SER A 115 -7.30 18.98 4.73
N GLU A 116 -8.09 19.38 5.74
CA GLU A 116 -9.51 19.75 5.54
C GLU A 116 -9.71 20.87 4.52
N ASN A 117 -8.70 21.72 4.32
CA ASN A 117 -8.70 22.84 3.36
C ASN A 117 -8.49 22.40 1.90
N ASP A 118 -8.18 21.12 1.64
CA ASP A 118 -7.75 20.65 0.32
C ASP A 118 -8.90 20.58 -0.68
N THR A 119 -9.03 21.60 -1.53
CA THR A 119 -10.08 21.70 -2.55
C THR A 119 -10.01 20.68 -3.69
N GLU A 120 -8.94 19.87 -3.81
CA GLU A 120 -8.90 18.71 -4.71
C GLU A 120 -9.81 17.57 -4.19
N TYR A 121 -9.92 17.43 -2.86
CA TYR A 121 -10.59 16.32 -2.18
C TYR A 121 -11.81 16.74 -1.34
N ASN A 122 -11.83 17.97 -0.83
CA ASN A 122 -12.96 18.60 -0.17
C ASN A 122 -13.72 19.53 -1.13
N ARG A 123 -15.02 19.28 -1.33
CA ARG A 123 -15.89 20.10 -2.20
C ARG A 123 -16.57 21.28 -1.48
N HIS A 124 -16.26 21.50 -0.20
CA HIS A 124 -16.83 22.58 0.60
C HIS A 124 -15.92 23.81 0.64
N GLU A 125 -16.53 25.00 0.70
CA GLU A 125 -15.82 26.28 0.74
C GLU A 125 -14.92 26.38 1.98
N SER A 126 -13.61 26.35 1.74
CA SER A 126 -12.52 26.30 2.70
C SER A 126 -11.44 27.30 2.26
N PRO A 127 -10.53 27.76 3.13
CA PRO A 127 -9.36 28.52 2.69
C PRO A 127 -8.44 27.66 1.80
N ASP A 128 -7.50 28.27 1.08
CA ASP A 128 -6.51 27.50 0.28
C ASP A 128 -5.66 26.60 1.20
N PRO A 129 -5.37 25.34 0.81
CA PRO A 129 -4.60 24.41 1.64
C PRO A 129 -3.13 24.81 1.72
N ALA A 130 -2.54 24.70 2.92
CA ALA A 130 -1.18 25.11 3.20
C ALA A 130 -0.36 23.97 3.83
N PRO A 131 0.98 23.93 3.61
CA PRO A 131 1.86 23.14 4.46
C PRO A 131 1.68 23.57 5.93
N TYR A 132 1.89 22.64 6.87
CA TYR A 132 1.58 22.80 8.31
C TYR A 132 0.08 22.83 8.68
N ASP A 133 -0.84 22.52 7.76
CA ASP A 133 -2.29 22.46 8.09
C ASP A 133 -2.63 21.34 9.08
N TRP A 134 -1.89 20.23 9.11
CA TRP A 134 -2.10 19.11 10.04
C TRP A 134 -0.77 18.42 10.43
N ASN A 135 -0.73 17.69 11.54
CA ASN A 135 0.53 17.22 12.15
C ASN A 135 1.31 16.21 11.29
N GLY A 136 0.62 15.42 10.47
CA GLY A 136 1.23 14.37 9.64
C GLY A 136 0.98 12.93 10.12
N VAL A 137 1.67 11.98 9.47
CA VAL A 137 1.63 10.55 9.83
C VAL A 137 2.85 10.18 10.66
N TYR A 138 2.62 9.53 11.80
CA TYR A 138 3.66 9.09 12.73
C TYR A 138 3.56 7.58 12.99
N ILE A 139 4.64 6.85 12.66
CA ILE A 139 4.77 5.41 12.90
C ILE A 139 5.72 5.21 14.09
N HIS A 140 5.17 4.71 15.19
CA HIS A 140 5.95 4.35 16.37
C HIS A 140 6.81 3.10 16.13
N LYS A 141 7.85 2.93 16.94
CA LYS A 141 8.83 1.83 16.84
C LYS A 141 8.19 0.43 16.79
N ASP A 142 7.05 0.27 17.48
CA ASP A 142 6.35 -1.00 17.69
C ASP A 142 5.43 -1.39 16.51
N ALA A 143 5.17 -0.46 15.58
CA ALA A 143 4.25 -0.59 14.44
C ALA A 143 4.82 -1.39 13.24
N ILE A 144 5.52 -2.48 13.56
CA ILE A 144 6.27 -3.33 12.63
C ILE A 144 5.35 -3.96 11.57
N GLY A 145 5.77 -3.89 10.30
CA GLY A 145 5.02 -4.45 9.18
C GLY A 145 3.87 -3.59 8.70
N THR A 146 3.85 -2.31 9.10
CA THR A 146 2.98 -1.29 8.49
C THR A 146 3.27 -1.15 7.00
N GLU A 147 2.22 -1.14 6.19
CA GLU A 147 2.24 -1.17 4.73
C GLU A 147 1.36 -0.03 4.19
N MET A 148 1.97 0.85 3.40
CA MET A 148 1.30 1.91 2.65
C MET A 148 1.59 1.66 1.16
N GLU A 149 0.55 1.50 0.36
CA GLU A 149 0.63 1.20 -1.06
C GLU A 149 -0.26 2.19 -1.81
N HIS A 150 0.30 2.91 -2.79
CA HIS A 150 -0.42 3.96 -3.54
C HIS A 150 -1.10 5.00 -2.62
N CYS A 151 -0.34 5.49 -1.64
CA CYS A 151 -0.78 6.53 -0.71
C CYS A 151 -0.25 7.92 -1.10
N ILE A 152 -1.05 8.95 -0.91
CA ILE A 152 -0.67 10.36 -1.09
C ILE A 152 -0.73 11.04 0.28
N VAL A 153 0.32 11.74 0.67
CA VAL A 153 0.39 12.52 1.92
C VAL A 153 0.81 13.95 1.63
N GLN A 154 -0.07 14.91 1.94
CA GLN A 154 0.13 16.31 1.56
C GLN A 154 -0.40 17.31 2.59
N TYR A 155 0.13 18.54 2.53
CA TYR A 155 -0.22 19.69 3.38
C TYR A 155 0.05 19.53 4.89
N SER A 156 0.85 18.54 5.31
CA SER A 156 1.16 18.32 6.73
C SER A 156 2.36 19.15 7.23
N VAL A 157 2.66 19.06 8.52
CA VAL A 157 3.93 19.50 9.13
C VAL A 157 5.07 18.57 8.67
N ASP A 158 4.96 17.27 8.92
CA ASP A 158 5.85 16.23 8.36
C ASP A 158 5.00 15.23 7.57
N GLY A 159 5.44 14.80 6.38
CA GLY A 159 4.67 13.85 5.57
C GLY A 159 4.51 12.51 6.30
N LEU A 160 5.62 11.78 6.43
CA LEU A 160 5.71 10.57 7.24
C LEU A 160 6.96 10.56 8.11
N VAL A 161 6.78 10.36 9.42
CA VAL A 161 7.88 10.11 10.37
C VAL A 161 7.74 8.69 10.91
N SER A 162 8.79 7.88 10.81
CA SER A 162 8.83 6.52 11.35
C SER A 162 10.00 6.32 12.30
N GLU A 163 9.70 5.94 13.55
CA GLU A 163 10.71 5.48 14.52
C GLU A 163 11.32 4.12 14.13
N THR A 164 10.71 3.39 13.20
CA THR A 164 11.14 2.05 12.77
C THR A 164 11.34 1.97 11.27
N ARG A 165 12.46 1.38 10.85
CA ARG A 165 12.69 1.02 9.44
C ARG A 165 11.79 -0.11 8.92
N PHE A 166 11.09 -0.86 9.78
CA PHE A 166 10.31 -2.03 9.38
C PHE A 166 8.92 -1.67 8.81
N VAL A 167 8.91 -0.72 7.88
CA VAL A 167 7.75 -0.24 7.12
C VAL A 167 7.91 -0.57 5.63
N ARG A 168 6.79 -0.63 4.91
CA ARG A 168 6.77 -0.73 3.44
C ARG A 168 5.98 0.43 2.86
N LEU A 169 6.63 1.22 2.01
CA LEU A 169 6.03 2.20 1.10
C LEU A 169 6.14 1.65 -0.32
N ALA A 170 5.00 1.37 -0.96
CA ALA A 170 4.88 1.04 -2.36
C ALA A 170 4.14 2.18 -3.07
N PRO A 171 4.56 2.57 -4.28
CA PRO A 171 4.49 3.92 -4.85
C PRO A 171 3.71 4.98 -4.05
N CYS A 172 4.35 5.60 -3.05
CA CYS A 172 3.74 6.66 -2.22
C CYS A 172 4.23 8.06 -2.63
N VAL A 173 3.34 9.06 -2.64
CA VAL A 173 3.66 10.44 -3.05
C VAL A 173 3.61 11.37 -1.83
N PHE A 174 4.64 12.20 -1.69
CA PHE A 174 4.76 13.19 -0.62
C PHE A 174 4.96 14.57 -1.25
N ARG A 175 3.96 15.46 -1.13
CA ARG A 175 3.98 16.80 -1.76
C ARG A 175 3.41 17.88 -0.83
N HIS A 176 3.91 19.11 -0.93
CA HIS A 176 3.43 20.27 -0.17
C HIS A 176 3.46 20.11 1.37
N ASN A 177 4.33 19.27 1.92
CA ASN A 177 4.54 19.13 3.37
C ASN A 177 5.56 20.16 3.90
N GLY A 178 5.45 20.53 5.17
CA GLY A 178 6.04 21.76 5.70
C GLY A 178 7.51 21.69 6.12
N ARG A 179 7.91 20.62 6.82
CA ARG A 179 9.22 20.45 7.47
C ARG A 179 10.07 19.38 6.81
N ALA A 180 9.49 18.21 6.57
CA ALA A 180 10.13 17.08 5.89
C ALA A 180 9.07 16.22 5.18
N ASN A 181 9.41 15.62 4.03
CA ASN A 181 8.51 14.69 3.34
C ASN A 181 8.52 13.28 3.98
N LEU A 182 9.72 12.74 4.27
CA LEU A 182 9.88 11.43 4.91
C LEU A 182 11.07 11.44 5.87
N THR A 183 10.88 10.92 7.07
CA THR A 183 11.95 10.66 8.05
C THR A 183 11.82 9.23 8.58
N ILE A 184 12.92 8.45 8.55
CA ILE A 184 12.96 7.08 9.05
C ILE A 184 14.15 6.92 9.99
N GLU A 185 13.92 6.40 11.21
CA GLU A 185 14.92 6.25 12.28
C GLU A 185 15.70 7.56 12.59
N GLY A 186 15.04 8.71 12.38
CA GLY A 186 15.62 10.05 12.56
C GLY A 186 16.49 10.55 11.39
N VAL A 187 16.57 9.79 10.29
CA VAL A 187 17.22 10.21 9.04
C VAL A 187 16.14 10.75 8.09
N GLU A 188 16.32 11.97 7.60
CA GLU A 188 15.48 12.53 6.54
C GLU A 188 15.83 11.88 5.19
N HIS A 189 14.81 11.51 4.42
CA HIS A 189 14.96 10.93 3.08
C HIS A 189 14.59 11.99 2.03
N ASP A 190 15.43 12.14 1.01
CA ASP A 190 15.11 12.97 -0.15
C ASP A 190 13.96 12.33 -0.95
N VAL A 191 12.78 12.97 -0.88
CA VAL A 191 11.57 12.58 -1.59
C VAL A 191 11.13 13.74 -2.47
N GLY A 192 11.46 13.67 -3.76
CA GLY A 192 10.90 14.55 -4.77
C GLY A 192 9.40 14.28 -5.00
N GLU A 193 8.77 15.12 -5.82
CA GLU A 193 7.31 15.15 -6.05
C GLU A 193 6.73 13.89 -6.76
N GLY A 194 7.57 12.92 -7.11
CA GLY A 194 7.17 11.68 -7.77
C GLY A 194 6.86 10.52 -6.80
N PRO A 195 6.38 9.37 -7.31
CA PRO A 195 6.13 8.20 -6.48
C PRO A 195 7.44 7.62 -5.92
N TYR A 196 7.48 7.43 -4.60
CA TYR A 196 8.59 6.89 -3.86
C TYR A 196 8.32 5.45 -3.39
N GLU A 197 9.35 4.61 -3.45
CA GLU A 197 9.32 3.26 -2.93
C GLU A 197 10.35 3.10 -1.80
N TYR A 198 9.90 2.56 -0.67
CA TYR A 198 10.75 2.12 0.42
C TYR A 198 10.33 0.71 0.83
N SER A 199 11.19 -0.26 0.57
CA SER A 199 11.03 -1.59 1.17
C SER A 199 12.37 -2.07 1.69
N LEU A 200 12.44 -2.35 2.99
CA LEU A 200 13.55 -3.12 3.52
C LEU A 200 13.44 -4.55 2.99
N SER A 201 14.48 -5.01 2.30
CA SER A 201 14.51 -6.40 1.86
C SER A 201 14.54 -7.32 3.08
N VAL A 202 13.80 -8.43 3.04
CA VAL A 202 13.81 -9.45 4.11
C VAL A 202 15.23 -10.00 4.36
N LYS A 203 16.14 -9.85 3.39
CA LYS A 203 17.58 -10.13 3.50
C LYS A 203 18.28 -9.32 4.59
N ASP A 204 17.82 -8.10 4.83
CA ASP A 204 18.41 -7.12 5.74
C ASP A 204 17.68 -7.09 7.10
N ALA A 205 16.56 -7.81 7.22
CA ALA A 205 15.80 -7.97 8.44
C ALA A 205 16.54 -8.85 9.46
N LYS A 206 17.31 -8.20 10.33
CA LYS A 206 17.97 -8.80 11.50
C LYS A 206 17.12 -8.57 12.75
N LEU A 207 16.75 -9.66 13.42
CA LEU A 207 16.17 -9.65 14.76
C LEU A 207 17.26 -10.08 15.74
N ASP A 208 17.60 -9.26 16.73
CA ASP A 208 18.68 -9.51 17.69
C ASP A 208 20.04 -9.88 17.06
N GLY A 209 20.34 -9.30 15.90
CA GLY A 209 21.54 -9.60 15.10
C GLY A 209 21.47 -10.90 14.29
N VAL A 210 20.48 -11.76 14.54
CA VAL A 210 20.22 -12.98 13.76
C VAL A 210 19.45 -12.61 12.49
N PRO A 211 19.93 -12.98 11.28
CA PRO A 211 19.16 -12.78 10.06
C PRO A 211 17.92 -13.70 10.06
N LEU A 212 16.77 -13.20 9.63
CA LEU A 212 15.48 -13.92 9.63
C LEU A 212 15.41 -15.03 8.55
N SER A 213 16.25 -16.06 8.71
CA SER A 213 16.25 -17.30 7.92
C SER A 213 15.04 -18.21 8.20
N VAL A 214 14.18 -17.86 9.16
CA VAL A 214 13.02 -18.65 9.60
C VAL A 214 11.98 -18.89 8.48
N LEU A 215 11.94 -18.04 7.46
CA LEU A 215 11.12 -18.21 6.25
C LEU A 215 11.92 -18.71 5.02
N SER A 216 13.20 -19.03 5.16
CA SER A 216 13.99 -19.63 4.08
C SER A 216 13.69 -21.12 4.00
N ASP A 217 13.12 -21.57 2.88
CA ASP A 217 12.80 -22.97 2.64
C ASP A 217 14.06 -23.85 2.80
N PRO A 218 14.08 -24.83 3.74
CA PRO A 218 15.25 -25.65 4.02
C PRO A 218 15.67 -26.55 2.84
N LEU A 219 14.81 -26.73 1.83
CA LEU A 219 15.11 -27.46 0.60
C LEU A 219 15.63 -26.55 -0.52
N ALA A 220 15.50 -25.22 -0.42
CA ALA A 220 15.92 -24.28 -1.45
C ALA A 220 17.40 -24.42 -1.86
N PRO A 221 18.38 -24.68 -0.97
CA PRO A 221 19.76 -24.93 -1.38
C PRO A 221 19.89 -26.18 -2.26
N ARG A 222 19.19 -27.27 -1.91
CA ARG A 222 19.20 -28.54 -2.68
C ARG A 222 18.55 -28.35 -4.06
N ARG A 223 17.42 -27.63 -4.10
CA ARG A 223 16.71 -27.31 -5.33
C ARG A 223 17.52 -26.40 -6.26
N ASN A 224 18.22 -25.41 -5.71
CA ASN A 224 19.12 -24.54 -6.48
C ASN A 224 20.32 -25.31 -7.04
N ILE A 225 20.92 -26.24 -6.27
CA ILE A 225 21.97 -27.13 -6.80
C ILE A 225 21.45 -27.90 -8.02
N LEU A 226 20.26 -28.50 -7.93
CA LEU A 226 19.67 -29.25 -9.04
C LEU A 226 19.31 -28.36 -10.25
N ARG A 227 18.77 -27.15 -10.01
CA ARG A 227 18.49 -26.15 -11.06
C ARG A 227 19.75 -25.81 -11.86
N TYR A 228 20.82 -25.41 -11.17
CA TYR A 228 22.03 -24.94 -11.85
C TYR A 228 22.86 -26.09 -12.44
N SER A 229 22.91 -27.26 -11.81
CA SER A 229 23.56 -28.44 -12.42
C SER A 229 22.79 -28.97 -13.63
N GLY A 230 21.45 -29.02 -13.54
CA GLY A 230 20.59 -29.42 -14.65
C GLY A 230 20.73 -28.47 -15.85
N LEU A 231 20.67 -27.15 -15.61
CA LEU A 231 20.87 -26.13 -16.64
C LEU A 231 22.27 -26.20 -17.26
N ALA A 232 23.33 -26.37 -16.47
CA ALA A 232 24.70 -26.48 -16.96
C ALA A 232 24.90 -27.72 -17.84
N LEU A 233 24.33 -28.88 -17.45
CA LEU A 233 24.34 -30.10 -18.26
C LEU A 233 23.49 -29.96 -19.53
N ALA A 234 22.34 -29.28 -19.46
CA ALA A 234 21.48 -29.04 -20.62
C ALA A 234 22.22 -28.20 -21.68
N VAL A 235 22.79 -27.06 -21.28
CA VAL A 235 23.52 -26.15 -22.18
C VAL A 235 24.82 -26.79 -22.69
N GLY A 236 25.59 -27.42 -21.81
CA GLY A 236 26.84 -28.10 -22.18
C GLY A 236 26.62 -29.28 -23.13
N GLY A 237 25.60 -30.10 -22.86
CA GLY A 237 25.21 -31.21 -23.73
C GLY A 237 24.72 -30.74 -25.10
N ALA A 238 23.94 -29.66 -25.17
CA ALA A 238 23.50 -29.07 -26.43
C ALA A 238 24.68 -28.55 -27.27
N ALA A 239 25.62 -27.82 -26.66
CA ALA A 239 26.81 -27.32 -27.33
C ALA A 239 27.69 -28.47 -27.87
N LEU A 240 27.92 -29.52 -27.06
CA LEU A 240 28.64 -30.72 -27.50
C LEU A 240 27.90 -31.47 -28.61
N GLY A 241 26.57 -31.60 -28.51
CA GLY A 241 25.72 -32.22 -29.52
C GLY A 241 25.84 -31.55 -30.89
N VAL A 242 25.86 -30.21 -30.93
CA VAL A 242 26.08 -29.43 -32.16
C VAL A 242 27.49 -29.65 -32.74
N VAL A 243 28.53 -29.60 -31.91
CA VAL A 243 29.92 -29.84 -32.36
C VAL A 243 30.09 -31.26 -32.93
N PHE A 244 29.59 -32.27 -32.23
CA PHE A 244 29.67 -33.65 -32.68
C PHE A 244 28.77 -33.94 -33.89
N ALA A 245 27.63 -33.25 -34.05
CA ALA A 245 26.84 -33.33 -35.28
C ALA A 245 27.59 -32.76 -36.50
N SER A 246 28.31 -31.65 -36.33
CA SER A 246 29.19 -31.10 -37.38
C SER A 246 30.28 -32.09 -37.78
N ASN A 247 30.95 -32.71 -36.79
CA ASN A 247 31.98 -33.73 -37.04
C ASN A 247 31.42 -35.00 -37.69
N PHE A 248 30.23 -35.45 -37.27
CA PHE A 248 29.54 -36.60 -37.86
C PHE A 248 29.17 -36.35 -39.32
N ASN A 249 28.66 -35.16 -39.65
CA ASN A 249 28.37 -34.77 -41.04
C ASN A 249 29.65 -34.79 -41.89
N ALA A 250 30.74 -34.19 -41.42
CA ALA A 250 32.03 -34.21 -42.13
C ALA A 250 32.60 -35.63 -42.30
N ALA A 251 32.40 -36.52 -41.33
CA ALA A 251 32.79 -37.93 -41.43
C ALA A 251 31.86 -38.73 -42.38
N SER A 252 30.58 -38.38 -42.48
CA SER A 252 29.67 -38.93 -43.50
C SER A 252 30.13 -38.49 -44.89
N ASP A 253 30.31 -37.19 -45.12
CA ASP A 253 30.84 -36.62 -46.35
C ASP A 253 32.13 -37.32 -46.83
N LYS A 254 33.06 -37.63 -45.91
CA LYS A 254 34.28 -38.39 -46.25
C LYS A 254 33.94 -39.82 -46.72
N LEU A 255 33.11 -40.54 -45.97
CA LEU A 255 32.72 -41.92 -46.29
C LEU A 255 31.94 -42.00 -47.61
N ASP A 256 31.01 -41.07 -47.82
CA ASP A 256 30.13 -41.01 -48.98
C ASP A 256 30.95 -40.70 -50.25
N ARG A 257 31.97 -39.82 -50.17
CA ARG A 257 32.96 -39.61 -51.25
C ARG A 257 33.78 -40.87 -51.55
N LEU A 258 34.31 -41.52 -50.52
CA LEU A 258 35.11 -42.76 -50.68
C LEU A 258 34.27 -43.92 -51.23
N SER A 259 32.94 -43.92 -51.01
CA SER A 259 32.02 -44.92 -51.56
C SER A 259 31.76 -44.78 -53.07
N SER A 260 32.26 -43.72 -53.71
CA SER A 260 32.08 -43.49 -55.15
C SER A 260 32.72 -44.59 -56.01
N THR A 261 31.95 -45.15 -56.94
CA THR A 261 32.44 -46.16 -57.89
C THR A 261 33.18 -45.56 -59.09
N GLU A 262 33.61 -44.30 -59.01
CA GLU A 262 34.37 -43.64 -60.08
C GLU A 262 35.77 -44.27 -60.22
N PRO A 263 36.26 -44.60 -61.44
CA PRO A 263 37.57 -45.23 -61.62
C PRO A 263 38.75 -44.44 -61.03
N SER A 264 38.64 -43.10 -60.97
CA SER A 264 39.60 -42.21 -60.33
C SER A 264 39.69 -42.44 -58.82
N ASN A 265 38.53 -42.54 -58.14
CA ASN A 265 38.43 -42.81 -56.71
C ASN A 265 38.92 -44.22 -56.35
N LEU A 266 38.54 -45.22 -57.15
CA LEU A 266 38.94 -46.63 -56.98
C LEU A 266 40.43 -46.90 -57.27
N ALA A 267 41.10 -46.02 -58.03
CA ALA A 267 42.54 -46.10 -58.27
C ALA A 267 43.39 -45.32 -57.26
N ALA A 268 42.77 -44.42 -56.48
CA ALA A 268 43.45 -43.51 -55.55
C ALA A 268 43.33 -43.90 -54.07
N ASN A 269 42.37 -44.75 -53.70
CA ASN A 269 42.06 -45.13 -52.32
C ASN A 269 41.95 -46.66 -52.20
N THR A 270 42.15 -47.17 -50.98
CA THR A 270 42.12 -48.61 -50.66
C THR A 270 40.84 -49.01 -49.92
N SER A 271 40.68 -50.32 -49.66
CA SER A 271 39.69 -50.85 -48.72
C SER A 271 39.82 -50.23 -47.33
N ASP A 272 41.06 -50.05 -46.90
CA ASP A 272 41.44 -49.73 -45.53
C ASP A 272 41.11 -48.25 -45.24
N ASP A 273 41.31 -47.36 -46.22
CA ASP A 273 40.86 -45.95 -46.18
C ASP A 273 39.34 -45.82 -45.96
N TRP A 274 38.57 -46.75 -46.53
CA TRP A 274 37.11 -46.80 -46.41
C TRP A 274 36.67 -47.40 -45.07
N GLU A 275 37.34 -48.45 -44.58
CA GLU A 275 37.09 -49.01 -43.25
C GLU A 275 37.41 -47.97 -42.14
N ASP A 276 38.52 -47.25 -42.24
CA ASP A 276 38.88 -46.15 -41.33
C ASP A 276 37.85 -45.02 -41.38
N ALA A 277 37.35 -44.64 -42.57
CA ALA A 277 36.31 -43.64 -42.70
C ALA A 277 34.96 -44.10 -42.10
N ARG A 278 34.60 -45.37 -42.26
CA ARG A 278 33.40 -45.98 -41.66
C ARG A 278 33.49 -45.96 -40.13
N ASP A 279 34.63 -46.34 -39.58
CA ASP A 279 34.82 -46.45 -38.14
C ASP A 279 35.06 -45.08 -37.48
N GLU A 280 35.61 -44.09 -38.19
CA GLU A 280 35.56 -42.67 -37.79
C GLU A 280 34.12 -42.14 -37.74
N ARG A 281 33.32 -42.34 -38.79
CA ARG A 281 31.90 -41.96 -38.81
C ARG A 281 31.12 -42.61 -37.66
N ARG A 282 31.41 -43.88 -37.36
CA ARG A 282 30.83 -44.61 -36.21
C ARG A 282 31.25 -44.02 -34.86
N ARG A 283 32.52 -43.61 -34.70
CA ARG A 283 33.00 -42.93 -33.48
C ARG A 283 32.34 -41.55 -33.31
N GLN A 284 32.24 -40.73 -34.36
CA GLN A 284 31.55 -39.44 -34.29
C GLN A 284 30.04 -39.58 -34.01
N ALA A 285 29.38 -40.61 -34.55
CA ALA A 285 27.97 -40.91 -34.25
C ALA A 285 27.75 -41.20 -32.75
N LEU A 286 28.64 -41.98 -32.13
CA LEU A 286 28.58 -42.26 -30.68
C LEU A 286 28.80 -40.98 -29.85
N SER A 287 29.77 -40.14 -30.22
CA SER A 287 29.99 -38.84 -29.57
C SER A 287 28.76 -37.93 -29.67
N MET A 288 28.11 -37.86 -30.84
CA MET A 288 26.89 -37.09 -31.06
C MET A 288 25.75 -37.57 -30.17
N VAL A 289 25.50 -38.88 -30.10
CA VAL A 289 24.49 -39.46 -29.20
C VAL A 289 24.81 -39.16 -27.73
N ALA A 290 26.08 -39.20 -27.32
CA ALA A 290 26.49 -38.86 -25.96
C ALA A 290 26.21 -37.38 -25.61
N GLY A 291 26.51 -36.44 -26.51
CA GLY A 291 26.22 -35.01 -26.32
C GLY A 291 24.72 -34.73 -26.09
N TRP A 292 23.86 -35.24 -26.98
CA TRP A 292 22.40 -35.11 -26.82
C TRP A 292 21.86 -35.85 -25.59
N SER A 293 22.48 -36.97 -25.18
CA SER A 293 22.11 -37.67 -23.94
C SER A 293 22.40 -36.82 -22.69
N VAL A 294 23.54 -36.13 -22.65
CA VAL A 294 23.89 -35.19 -21.56
C VAL A 294 22.89 -34.03 -21.51
N MET A 295 22.48 -33.50 -22.67
CA MET A 295 21.44 -32.46 -22.76
C MET A 295 20.11 -32.95 -22.15
N ALA A 296 19.67 -34.15 -22.53
CA ALA A 296 18.41 -34.72 -22.04
C ALA A 296 18.42 -34.94 -20.52
N VAL A 297 19.51 -35.48 -19.96
CA VAL A 297 19.67 -35.65 -18.50
C VAL A 297 19.66 -34.31 -17.77
N GLY A 298 20.35 -33.29 -18.31
CA GLY A 298 20.34 -31.94 -17.75
C GLY A 298 18.94 -31.30 -17.77
N GLY A 299 18.23 -31.43 -18.89
CA GLY A 299 16.86 -30.96 -19.04
C GLY A 299 15.89 -31.63 -18.05
N ILE A 300 15.98 -32.95 -17.87
CA ILE A 300 15.19 -33.70 -16.89
C ILE A 300 15.47 -33.21 -15.47
N GLY A 301 16.75 -33.05 -15.09
CA GLY A 301 17.12 -32.52 -13.79
C GLY A 301 16.59 -31.11 -13.54
N LEU A 302 16.66 -30.23 -14.55
CA LEU A 302 16.10 -28.89 -14.51
C LEU A 302 14.57 -28.92 -14.35
N SER A 303 13.83 -29.70 -15.14
CA SER A 303 12.36 -29.82 -15.01
C SER A 303 11.93 -30.35 -13.63
N ILE A 304 12.59 -31.40 -13.14
CA ILE A 304 12.31 -31.99 -11.81
C ILE A 304 12.50 -30.95 -10.70
N SER A 305 13.45 -30.03 -10.85
CA SER A 305 13.72 -28.97 -9.87
C SER A 305 12.68 -27.83 -9.82
N PHE A 306 11.56 -27.95 -10.56
CA PHE A 306 10.37 -27.10 -10.43
C PHE A 306 9.14 -27.84 -9.89
N THR A 307 9.20 -29.17 -9.75
CA THR A 307 8.10 -30.01 -9.20
C THR A 307 8.23 -30.29 -7.69
N PHE A 308 9.25 -29.72 -7.05
CA PHE A 308 9.47 -29.61 -5.61
C PHE A 308 10.30 -28.34 -5.33
#